data_AF-C2EMM8-F1
#
_entry.id   AF-C2EMM8-F1
#
_cell.length_a   1.000
_cell.length_b   1.000
_cell.length_c   1.000
_cell.angle_alpha   90.00
_cell.angle_beta   90.00
_cell.angle_gamma   90.00
#
_symmetry.space_group_name_H-M   'P 1'
#
loop_
_entity.id
_entity.type
_entity.pdbx_description
1 polymer ?
#
loop_
_entity_poly.entity_id
_entity_poly.type
_entity_poly.pdbx_seq_one_letter_code
_entity_poly.pdbx_strand_id
1 'polypeptide(L)'
;MPVKRIPGITLDVLHHSVYSYIQNDLGLKIGKDDRIITAEKSDAYDMKYLDCMRDDPVLCIQQKAFLEDGRPFELSESRNRYDRGALTVNGD
;
A
#
# COMPACT_ATOMS: atom_id res chain seq x y z
N MET A 1 -1.40 -9.70 -2.41
CA MET A 1 -2.02 -9.80 -3.76
C MET A 1 -2.27 -11.26 -4.11
N PRO A 2 -3.44 -11.63 -4.67
CA PRO A 2 -3.71 -13.02 -5.07
C PRO A 2 -2.89 -13.45 -6.29
N VAL A 3 -2.07 -14.50 -6.16
CA VAL A 3 -1.17 -15.00 -7.23
C VAL A 3 -1.90 -15.43 -8.51
N LYS A 4 -3.14 -15.92 -8.40
CA LYS A 4 -3.96 -16.26 -9.57
C LYS A 4 -4.45 -15.03 -10.34
N ARG A 5 -4.45 -13.86 -9.71
CA ARG A 5 -4.94 -12.61 -10.30
C ARG A 5 -3.81 -11.73 -10.78
N ILE A 6 -2.75 -11.63 -9.99
CA ILE A 6 -1.53 -10.88 -10.30
C ILE A 6 -0.39 -11.91 -10.38
N PRO A 7 -0.29 -12.67 -11.48
CA PRO A 7 0.75 -13.68 -11.65
C PRO A 7 2.10 -13.04 -11.98
N GLY A 8 3.17 -13.82 -11.85
CA GLY A 8 4.49 -13.46 -12.41
C GLY A 8 5.23 -12.35 -11.66
N ILE A 9 4.86 -12.04 -10.41
CA ILE A 9 5.64 -11.10 -9.59
C ILE A 9 7.03 -11.70 -9.30
N THR A 10 8.06 -11.03 -9.83
CA THR A 10 9.47 -11.34 -9.60
C THR A 10 10.12 -10.24 -8.75
N LEU A 11 11.35 -10.47 -8.27
CA LEU A 11 12.12 -9.43 -7.59
C LEU A 11 12.33 -8.18 -8.45
N ASP A 12 12.55 -8.36 -9.75
CA ASP A 12 12.69 -7.27 -10.71
C ASP A 12 11.43 -6.38 -10.74
N VAL A 13 10.25 -7.01 -10.83
CA VAL A 13 8.96 -6.31 -10.75
C VAL A 13 8.81 -5.56 -9.42
N LEU A 14 9.25 -6.15 -8.30
CA LEU A 14 9.18 -5.52 -6.97
C LEU A 14 10.14 -4.34 -6.80
N HIS A 15 11.23 -4.27 -7.56
CA HIS A 15 12.13 -3.11 -7.60
C HIS A 15 11.61 -1.99 -8.50
N HIS A 16 10.52 -2.22 -9.21
CA HIS A 16 9.83 -1.26 -10.07
C HIS A 16 8.41 -0.99 -9.57
N SER A 17 7.64 -0.21 -10.34
CA SER A 17 6.24 0.06 -10.01
C SER A 17 5.39 -1.19 -10.27
N VAL A 18 4.95 -1.86 -9.21
CA VAL A 18 4.02 -2.99 -9.30
C VAL A 18 2.72 -2.57 -9.99
N TYR A 19 2.26 -1.34 -9.78
CA TYR A 19 1.07 -0.81 -10.47
C TYR A 19 1.29 -0.69 -11.98
N SER A 20 2.48 -0.24 -12.41
CA SER A 20 2.85 -0.24 -13.83
C SER A 20 2.81 -1.65 -14.40
N TYR A 21 3.37 -2.63 -13.69
CA TYR A 21 3.32 -4.03 -14.14
C TYR A 21 1.88 -4.54 -14.29
N ILE A 22 1.00 -4.20 -13.35
CA ILE A 22 -0.42 -4.57 -13.43
C ILE A 22 -1.11 -3.94 -14.64
N GLN A 23 -0.85 -2.67 -14.93
CA GLN A 23 -1.52 -1.94 -16.02
C GLN A 23 -0.94 -2.23 -17.39
N ASN A 24 0.39 -2.21 -17.51
CA ASN A 24 1.08 -2.23 -18.79
C ASN A 24 1.45 -3.65 -19.21
N ASP A 25 1.98 -4.46 -18.31
CA ASP A 25 2.43 -5.82 -18.61
C ASP A 25 1.30 -6.84 -18.55
N LEU A 26 0.45 -6.77 -17.52
CA LEU A 26 -0.72 -7.66 -17.38
C LEU A 26 -1.97 -7.15 -18.12
N GLY A 27 -1.97 -5.88 -18.56
CA GLY A 27 -3.12 -5.27 -19.26
C GLY A 27 -4.37 -5.11 -18.39
N LEU A 28 -4.23 -5.15 -17.06
CA LEU A 28 -5.36 -5.04 -16.14
C LEU A 28 -5.65 -3.58 -15.82
N LYS A 29 -6.94 -3.22 -15.85
CA LYS A 29 -7.37 -1.88 -15.49
C LYS A 29 -7.65 -1.77 -14.00
N ILE A 30 -6.92 -0.87 -13.35
CA ILE A 30 -7.09 -0.54 -11.93
C ILE A 30 -8.31 0.36 -11.81
N GLY A 31 -9.23 -0.02 -10.92
CA GLY A 31 -10.43 0.73 -10.60
C GLY A 31 -10.24 1.52 -9.30
N LYS A 32 -11.30 1.58 -8.51
CA LYS A 32 -11.32 2.28 -7.23
C LYS A 32 -10.50 1.58 -6.14
N ASP A 33 -10.21 2.32 -5.08
CA ASP A 33 -9.66 1.84 -3.83
C ASP A 33 -10.43 2.39 -2.62
N ASP A 34 -10.47 1.58 -1.56
CA ASP A 34 -10.98 1.99 -0.25
C ASP A 34 -9.80 2.10 0.72
N ARG A 35 -9.67 3.24 1.40
CA ARG A 35 -8.59 3.47 2.38
C ARG A 35 -9.15 3.71 3.78
N ILE A 36 -8.49 3.13 4.77
CA ILE A 36 -8.68 3.43 6.19
C ILE A 36 -7.36 4.04 6.66
N ILE A 37 -7.45 5.25 7.22
CA ILE A 37 -6.29 6.02 7.68
C ILE A 37 -6.39 6.18 9.20
N THR A 38 -5.38 5.74 9.93
CA THR A 38 -5.32 5.77 11.39
C THR A 38 -4.02 6.39 11.88
N ALA A 39 -4.07 7.00 13.06
CA ALA A 39 -2.89 7.37 13.83
C ALA A 39 -2.69 6.32 14.94
N GLU A 40 -1.52 5.70 14.97
CA GLU A 40 -1.21 4.59 15.87
C GLU A 40 0.09 4.89 16.63
N LYS A 41 0.32 4.17 17.73
CA LYS A 41 1.66 4.10 18.33
C LYS A 41 2.53 3.17 17.50
N SER A 42 3.84 3.41 17.50
CA SER A 42 4.78 2.50 16.87
C SER A 42 4.67 1.07 17.41
N ASP A 43 4.81 0.09 16.52
CA ASP A 43 4.91 -1.32 16.87
C ASP A 43 6.35 -1.84 16.76
N ALA A 44 6.54 -3.16 16.91
CA ALA A 44 7.87 -3.77 16.84
C ALA A 44 8.54 -3.65 15.46
N TYR A 45 7.76 -3.62 14.38
CA TYR A 45 8.28 -3.46 13.02
C TYR A 45 8.61 -2.01 12.70
N ASP A 46 7.81 -1.07 13.18
CA ASP A 46 8.07 0.37 13.08
C ASP A 46 9.41 0.71 13.77
N MET A 47 9.62 0.22 15.00
CA MET A 47 10.89 0.43 15.71
C MET A 47 12.08 -0.22 14.99
N LYS A 48 11.88 -1.41 14.39
CA LYS A 48 12.95 -2.17 13.74
C LYS A 48 13.36 -1.59 12.37
N TYR A 49 12.38 -1.17 11.56
CA TYR A 49 12.60 -0.82 10.16
C TYR A 49 12.46 0.67 9.86
N LEU A 50 11.77 1.44 10.72
CA LEU A 50 11.54 2.88 10.53
C LEU A 50 12.22 3.74 11.61
N ASP A 51 12.99 3.13 12.51
CA ASP A 51 13.71 3.82 13.59
C ASP A 51 12.76 4.68 14.46
N CYS A 52 11.58 4.13 14.76
CA CYS A 52 10.64 4.74 15.69
C CYS A 52 11.05 4.47 17.14
N MET A 53 10.78 5.43 18.03
CA MET A 53 10.67 5.17 19.47
C MET A 53 9.30 4.57 19.78
N ARG A 54 9.20 3.79 20.86
CA ARG A 54 7.97 3.09 21.29
C ARG A 54 6.71 3.95 21.28
N ASP A 55 6.83 5.21 21.69
CA ASP A 55 5.70 6.13 21.83
C ASP A 55 5.58 7.13 20.65
N ASP A 56 6.36 6.94 19.57
CA ASP A 56 6.25 7.75 18.36
C ASP A 56 4.89 7.50 17.67
N PRO A 57 4.23 8.57 17.20
CA PRO A 57 3.06 8.45 16.34
C PRO A 57 3.44 7.91 14.95
N VAL A 58 2.59 7.03 14.43
CA VAL A 58 2.72 6.43 13.11
C VAL A 58 1.43 6.65 12.35
N LEU A 59 1.54 7.15 11.13
CA LEU A 59 0.46 7.21 10.15
C LEU A 59 0.33 5.84 9.49
N CYS A 60 -0.75 5.13 9.80
CA CYS A 60 -1.08 3.83 9.23
C CYS A 60 -2.17 4.01 8.17
N ILE A 61 -1.94 3.42 6.99
CA ILE A 61 -2.84 3.47 5.85
C ILE A 61 -3.09 2.03 5.40
N GLN A 62 -4.31 1.56 5.63
CA GLN A 62 -4.77 0.27 5.12
C GLN A 62 -5.57 0.50 3.84
N GLN A 63 -5.21 -0.21 2.78
CA GLN A 63 -5.79 -0.03 1.45
C GLN A 63 -6.32 -1.34 0.90
N LYS A 64 -7.53 -1.29 0.33
CA LYS A 64 -8.11 -2.33 -0.51
C LYS A 64 -8.30 -1.77 -1.91
N ALA A 65 -7.56 -2.30 -2.89
CA ALA A 65 -7.65 -1.85 -4.27
C ALA A 65 -8.36 -2.88 -5.16
N PHE A 66 -9.17 -2.38 -6.09
CA PHE A 66 -10.01 -3.17 -6.97
C PHE A 66 -9.65 -2.94 -8.44
N LEU A 67 -9.84 -3.95 -9.28
CA LEU A 67 -9.84 -3.77 -10.73
C LEU A 67 -11.14 -3.07 -11.16
N GLU A 68 -11.20 -2.54 -12.38
CA GLU A 68 -12.42 -1.91 -12.91
C GLU A 68 -13.64 -2.85 -12.88
N ASP A 69 -13.42 -4.16 -13.00
CA ASP A 69 -14.47 -5.19 -12.90
C ASP A 69 -14.91 -5.51 -11.46
N GLY A 70 -14.44 -4.74 -10.48
CA GLY A 70 -14.82 -4.83 -9.07
C GLY A 70 -14.10 -5.94 -8.29
N ARG A 71 -13.18 -6.70 -8.90
CA ARG A 71 -12.45 -7.76 -8.19
C ARG A 71 -11.29 -7.16 -7.35
N PRO A 72 -11.16 -7.46 -6.03
CA PRO A 72 -10.09 -6.91 -5.15
C PRO A 72 -8.71 -7.53 -5.38
N PHE A 73 -7.75 -6.80 -5.96
CA PHE A 73 -6.43 -7.37 -6.29
C PHE A 73 -5.35 -7.08 -5.23
N GLU A 74 -5.54 -6.09 -4.38
CA GLU A 74 -4.60 -5.70 -3.34
C GLU A 74 -5.29 -5.53 -1.99
N LEU A 75 -4.61 -6.02 -0.96
CA LEU A 75 -4.78 -5.60 0.42
C LEU A 75 -3.37 -5.24 0.89
N SER A 76 -3.16 -3.99 1.26
CA SER A 76 -1.86 -3.47 1.67
C SER A 76 -1.99 -2.61 2.92
N GLU A 77 -0.88 -2.51 3.65
CA GLU A 77 -0.72 -1.61 4.78
C GLU A 77 0.58 -0.84 4.57
N SER A 78 0.51 0.48 4.72
CA SER A 78 1.66 1.37 4.71
C SER A 78 1.72 2.11 6.03
N ARG A 79 2.92 2.16 6.62
CA ARG A 79 3.17 2.79 7.92
C ARG A 79 4.27 3.82 7.74
N ASN A 80 4.02 5.05 8.20
CA ASN A 80 4.95 6.16 8.08
C ASN A 80 5.15 6.81 9.44
N ARG A 81 6.42 7.00 9.85
CA ARG A 81 6.75 7.79 11.05
C ARG A 81 6.26 9.23 10.86
N TYR A 82 5.74 9.83 11.93
CA TYR A 82 5.06 11.14 11.89
C TYR A 82 5.85 12.28 11.24
N ASP A 83 7.18 12.23 11.26
CA ASP A 83 8.10 13.23 10.70
C ASP A 83 8.62 12.88 9.30
N ARG A 84 8.25 11.73 8.75
CA ARG A 84 8.73 11.22 7.44
C ARG A 84 7.65 11.14 6.37
N GLY A 85 6.37 11.20 6.75
CA GLY A 85 5.26 11.07 5.82
C GLY A 85 4.14 12.05 6.10
N ALA A 86 3.46 12.48 5.03
CA ALA A 86 2.23 13.25 5.09
C ALA A 86 1.25 12.69 4.07
N LEU A 87 -0.05 12.79 4.36
CA LEU A 87 -1.11 12.42 3.45
C LEU A 87 -2.03 13.61 3.22
N THR A 88 -2.27 13.93 1.96
CA THR A 88 -3.27 14.93 1.55
C THR A 88 -4.43 14.19 0.90
N VAL A 89 -5.64 14.43 1.41
CA VAL A 89 -6.88 13.96 0.81
C VAL A 89 -7.59 15.18 0.25
N ASN A 90 -7.63 15.26 -1.07
CA ASN A 90 -8.46 16.26 -1.76
C ASN A 90 -9.83 15.62 -1.99
N GLY A 91 -10.89 16.29 -1.56
CA GLY A 91 -12.24 15.95 -2.02
C GLY A 91 -12.45 16.50 -3.43
N ASP A 92 -13.28 15.82 -4.20
CA ASP A 92 -13.90 16.40 -5.39
C ASP A 92 -14.96 17.45 -5.01
#